data_AF-A0A812KMY0-F1
#
_entry.id   AF-A0A812KMY0-F1
#
_cell.length_a   1.000
_cell.length_b   1.000
_cell.length_c   1.000
_cell.angle_alpha   90.00
_cell.angle_beta   90.00
_cell.angle_gamma   90.00
#
_symmetry.space_group_name_H-M   'P 1'
#
loop_
_entity.id
_entity.type
_entity.pdbx_description
1 polymer ?
#
loop_
_entity_poly.entity_id
_entity_poly.type
_entity_poly.pdbx_seq_one_letter_code
_entity_poly.pdbx_strand_id
1 'polypeptide(L)'
;MDGEIVLPSNEIVTSKCAISYAWNIPLMAERVGLSEQELREALHKFSHDSRLLDPKVKTYLPAVGGLTIYTFGDARKLKDEKTEVCVRVHDECIGSDVFGSDICSCRPYLIFALREAVECAQRGGVGVVIYFRKEGRSLGEVIKFRVYNARVNQDGGDRPEMYFHHTEAIAGIRDARFQTMMPDALNWMGIRRIDLLCSMSNEKYEAITGAGIRVVKRVDLPDTYVKDSMKVELDAKIASGYHSDRAEQEQLLGAAVSSVGRLASLPMLAVGGYAYLKWSAQAIFFLSILEQGLYK
;
A
#
# COMPACT_ATOMS: atom_id res chain seq x y z
N MET A 1 -17.18 -2.62 23.76
CA MET A 1 -18.28 -2.95 22.85
C MET A 1 -19.27 -1.83 22.94
N ASP A 2 -19.69 -1.29 21.81
CA ASP A 2 -20.61 -0.16 21.68
C ASP A 2 -22.00 -0.61 21.19
N GLY A 3 -22.14 -1.85 20.72
CA GLY A 3 -23.41 -2.40 20.26
C GLY A 3 -23.80 -2.02 18.82
N GLU A 4 -23.07 -1.08 18.21
CA GLU A 4 -23.28 -0.63 16.83
C GLU A 4 -22.14 -1.07 15.90
N ILE A 5 -20.90 -0.69 16.20
CA ILE A 5 -19.72 -1.09 15.40
C ILE A 5 -19.19 -2.45 15.87
N VAL A 6 -19.09 -2.66 17.18
CA VAL A 6 -18.69 -3.91 17.80
C VAL A 6 -19.88 -4.47 18.56
N LEU A 7 -20.44 -5.54 18.02
CA LEU A 7 -21.62 -6.21 18.56
C LEU A 7 -21.29 -6.94 19.87
N PRO A 8 -22.30 -7.23 20.72
CA PRO A 8 -22.11 -8.04 21.93
C PRO A 8 -21.53 -9.44 21.66
N SER A 9 -21.65 -9.94 20.42
CA SER A 9 -21.08 -11.20 19.93
C SER A 9 -19.56 -11.15 19.66
N ASN A 10 -18.90 -10.01 19.85
CA ASN A 10 -17.53 -9.71 19.38
C ASN A 10 -17.37 -9.62 17.86
N GLU A 11 -18.47 -9.53 17.12
CA GLU A 11 -18.43 -9.30 15.68
C GLU A 11 -18.29 -7.81 15.37
N ILE A 12 -17.61 -7.50 14.28
CA ILE A 12 -17.40 -6.13 13.81
C ILE A 12 -18.29 -5.89 12.60
N VAL A 13 -19.14 -4.87 12.66
CA VAL A 13 -19.95 -4.42 11.53
C VAL A 13 -19.04 -3.71 10.54
N THR A 14 -18.96 -4.25 9.32
CA THR A 14 -18.10 -3.72 8.26
C THR A 14 -18.83 -3.72 6.92
N SER A 15 -18.55 -2.72 6.10
CA SER A 15 -18.93 -2.73 4.69
C SER A 15 -17.71 -3.00 3.83
N LYS A 16 -17.90 -3.85 2.80
CA LYS A 16 -16.85 -4.27 1.89
C LYS A 16 -17.16 -3.83 0.47
N CYS A 17 -16.19 -3.25 -0.21
CA CYS A 17 -16.25 -2.90 -1.62
C CYS A 17 -15.04 -3.47 -2.36
N ALA A 18 -15.25 -4.17 -3.46
CA ALA A 18 -14.17 -4.65 -4.32
C ALA A 18 -14.05 -3.73 -5.54
N ILE A 19 -12.84 -3.32 -5.88
CA ILE A 19 -12.55 -2.46 -7.03
C ILE A 19 -11.58 -3.18 -7.97
N SER A 20 -11.98 -3.27 -9.23
CA SER A 20 -11.13 -3.69 -10.34
C SER A 20 -10.72 -2.48 -11.17
N TYR A 21 -9.51 -2.49 -11.70
CA TYR A 21 -9.02 -1.37 -12.51
C TYR A 21 -9.50 -1.46 -13.96
N ALA A 22 -9.85 -0.30 -14.50
CA ALA A 22 -10.00 -0.08 -15.93
C ALA A 22 -9.24 1.19 -16.28
N TRP A 23 -8.29 1.09 -17.20
CA TRP A 23 -7.43 2.20 -17.60
C TRP A 23 -7.90 2.80 -18.91
N ASN A 24 -8.06 4.12 -18.91
CA ASN A 24 -8.07 4.87 -20.16
C ASN A 24 -6.61 5.02 -20.62
N ILE A 25 -6.23 4.35 -21.70
CA ILE A 25 -4.83 4.24 -22.16
C ILE A 25 -4.21 5.62 -22.44
N PRO A 26 -4.86 6.53 -23.21
CA PRO A 26 -4.33 7.89 -23.40
C PRO A 26 -4.07 8.65 -22.10
N LEU A 27 -5.06 8.69 -21.19
CA LEU A 27 -4.92 9.41 -19.92
C LEU A 27 -3.90 8.76 -19.00
N MET A 28 -3.79 7.43 -19.06
CA MET A 28 -2.77 6.71 -18.30
C MET A 28 -1.37 7.04 -18.82
N ALA A 29 -1.18 7.13 -20.15
CA ALA A 29 0.09 7.50 -20.75
C ALA A 29 0.55 8.88 -20.28
N GLU A 30 -0.35 9.87 -20.32
CA GLU A 30 -0.11 11.21 -19.78
C GLU A 30 0.28 11.16 -18.30
N ARG A 31 -0.49 10.42 -17.48
CA ARG A 31 -0.26 10.31 -16.03
C ARG A 31 1.11 9.71 -15.68
N VAL A 32 1.60 8.78 -16.50
CA VAL A 32 2.91 8.14 -16.27
C VAL A 32 4.05 8.82 -17.04
N GLY A 33 3.78 9.91 -17.75
CA GLY A 33 4.78 10.68 -18.50
C GLY A 33 5.33 9.95 -19.73
N LEU A 34 4.53 9.09 -20.36
CA LEU A 34 4.87 8.37 -21.59
C LEU A 34 4.01 8.84 -22.77
N SER A 35 4.48 8.64 -23.99
CA SER A 35 3.60 8.75 -25.15
C SER A 35 2.58 7.60 -25.16
N GLU A 36 1.41 7.83 -25.77
CA GLU A 36 0.38 6.79 -25.93
C GLU A 36 0.94 5.56 -26.65
N GLN A 37 1.82 5.75 -27.64
CA GLN A 37 2.46 4.68 -28.38
C GLN A 37 3.40 3.85 -27.49
N GLU A 38 4.29 4.49 -26.72
CA GLU A 38 5.21 3.79 -25.82
C GLU A 38 4.46 2.94 -24.79
N LEU A 39 3.39 3.50 -24.20
CA LEU A 39 2.58 2.75 -23.24
C LEU A 39 1.91 1.54 -23.92
N ARG A 40 1.34 1.71 -25.11
CA ARG A 40 0.71 0.60 -25.86
C ARG A 40 1.70 -0.50 -26.20
N GLU A 41 2.88 -0.16 -26.68
CA GLU A 41 3.93 -1.12 -27.01
C GLU A 41 4.39 -1.89 -25.77
N ALA A 42 4.56 -1.19 -24.64
CA ALA A 42 4.88 -1.82 -23.36
C ALA A 42 3.77 -2.78 -22.90
N LEU A 43 2.51 -2.34 -22.90
CA LEU A 43 1.39 -3.18 -22.49
C LEU A 43 1.24 -4.39 -23.42
N HIS A 44 1.35 -4.21 -24.74
CA HIS A 44 1.33 -5.29 -25.72
C HIS A 44 2.45 -6.31 -25.45
N LYS A 45 3.67 -5.84 -25.23
CA LYS A 45 4.83 -6.70 -24.96
C LYS A 45 4.64 -7.62 -23.75
N PHE A 46 4.01 -7.13 -22.67
CA PHE A 46 3.85 -7.89 -21.43
C PHE A 46 2.54 -8.68 -21.34
N SER A 47 1.48 -8.24 -22.00
CA SER A 47 0.19 -8.92 -22.03
C SER A 47 0.02 -9.88 -23.20
N HIS A 48 0.85 -9.74 -24.24
CA HIS A 48 0.71 -10.40 -25.53
C HIS A 48 -0.64 -10.12 -26.22
N ASP A 49 -1.32 -9.03 -25.87
CA ASP A 49 -2.60 -8.64 -26.46
C ASP A 49 -2.39 -7.69 -27.64
N SER A 50 -2.53 -8.20 -28.86
CA SER A 50 -2.36 -7.42 -30.09
C SER A 50 -3.40 -6.30 -30.26
N ARG A 51 -4.54 -6.35 -29.56
CA ARG A 51 -5.58 -5.31 -29.63
C ARG A 51 -5.08 -3.98 -29.09
N LEU A 52 -4.09 -3.99 -28.20
CA LEU A 52 -3.51 -2.77 -27.61
C LEU A 52 -2.76 -1.91 -28.61
N LEU A 53 -2.33 -2.49 -29.73
CA LEU A 53 -1.71 -1.77 -30.83
C LEU A 53 -2.72 -0.99 -31.69
N ASP A 54 -4.02 -1.31 -31.60
CA ASP A 54 -5.07 -0.54 -32.27
C ASP A 54 -5.36 0.75 -31.47
N PRO A 55 -5.09 1.94 -32.03
CA PRO A 55 -5.36 3.20 -31.35
C PRO A 55 -6.85 3.44 -31.08
N LYS A 56 -7.77 2.70 -31.70
CA LYS A 56 -9.21 2.74 -31.40
C LYS A 56 -9.55 2.10 -30.05
N VAL A 57 -8.71 1.18 -29.56
CA VAL A 57 -8.87 0.60 -28.23
C VAL A 57 -8.39 1.63 -27.21
N LYS A 58 -9.32 2.29 -26.51
CA LYS A 58 -9.00 3.31 -25.51
C LYS A 58 -8.99 2.80 -24.08
N THR A 59 -9.59 1.63 -23.83
CA THR A 59 -9.71 1.06 -22.48
C THR A 59 -8.95 -0.25 -22.37
N TYR A 60 -8.21 -0.42 -21.28
CA TYR A 60 -7.51 -1.66 -20.94
C TYR A 60 -7.88 -2.11 -19.53
N LEU A 61 -8.17 -3.41 -19.37
CA LEU A 61 -8.36 -4.02 -18.05
C LEU A 61 -7.07 -4.78 -17.73
N PRO A 62 -6.16 -4.20 -16.94
CA PRO A 62 -4.91 -4.86 -16.62
C PRO A 62 -5.16 -6.14 -15.83
N ALA A 63 -4.39 -7.19 -16.13
CA ALA A 63 -4.37 -8.43 -15.37
C ALA A 63 -3.60 -8.28 -14.04
N VAL A 64 -3.85 -7.19 -13.31
CA VAL A 64 -3.29 -6.92 -11.99
C VAL A 64 -4.37 -7.12 -10.94
N GLY A 65 -3.95 -7.53 -9.75
CA GLY A 65 -4.85 -7.65 -8.62
C GLY A 65 -5.55 -6.32 -8.33
N GLY A 66 -6.88 -6.36 -8.19
CA GLY A 66 -7.67 -5.21 -7.75
C GLY A 66 -7.38 -4.83 -6.29
N LEU A 67 -8.32 -4.14 -5.68
CA LEU A 67 -8.26 -3.81 -4.26
C LEU A 67 -9.59 -4.10 -3.59
N THR A 68 -9.55 -4.26 -2.27
CA THR A 68 -10.75 -4.32 -1.44
C THR A 68 -10.70 -3.21 -0.42
N ILE A 69 -11.80 -2.48 -0.29
CA ILE A 69 -12.00 -1.45 0.72
C ILE A 69 -12.90 -2.04 1.80
N TYR A 70 -12.46 -1.91 3.04
CA TYR A 70 -13.25 -2.16 4.23
C TYR A 70 -13.54 -0.82 4.90
N THR A 71 -14.81 -0.54 5.16
CA THR A 71 -15.21 0.64 5.93
C THR A 71 -15.90 0.23 7.22
N PHE A 72 -15.61 0.98 8.28
CA PHE A 72 -16.18 0.83 9.61
C PHE A 72 -16.92 2.13 9.94
N GLY A 73 -18.18 2.02 10.33
CA GLY A 73 -19.09 3.17 10.45
C GLY A 73 -19.75 3.56 9.12
N ASP A 74 -20.35 4.75 9.08
CA ASP A 74 -21.15 5.21 7.94
C ASP A 74 -20.29 5.84 6.84
N ALA A 75 -20.00 5.07 5.79
CA ALA A 75 -19.20 5.52 4.65
C ALA A 75 -19.75 6.78 3.94
N ARG A 76 -21.04 7.11 4.09
CA ARG A 76 -21.63 8.34 3.51
C ARG A 76 -21.03 9.60 4.14
N LYS A 77 -20.50 9.50 5.36
CA LYS A 77 -19.85 10.60 6.09
C LYS A 77 -18.43 10.92 5.59
N LEU A 78 -17.82 10.07 4.74
CA LEU A 78 -16.45 10.27 4.23
C LEU A 78 -16.26 11.57 3.44
N LYS A 79 -17.34 12.14 2.90
CA LYS A 79 -17.32 13.43 2.18
C LYS A 79 -17.43 14.64 3.10
N ASP A 80 -17.89 14.46 4.34
CA ASP A 80 -18.02 15.54 5.30
C ASP A 80 -16.68 15.78 5.98
N GLU A 81 -16.13 16.99 5.80
CA GLU A 81 -14.87 17.37 6.43
C GLU A 81 -14.95 17.36 7.96
N LYS A 82 -16.13 17.41 8.60
CA LYS A 82 -16.20 17.34 10.06
C LYS A 82 -16.01 15.94 10.62
N THR A 83 -16.15 14.91 9.79
CA THR A 83 -16.02 13.51 10.19
C THR A 83 -14.56 13.18 10.45
N GLU A 84 -14.27 12.53 11.58
CA GLU A 84 -12.95 11.95 11.83
C GLU A 84 -12.73 10.77 10.87
N VAL A 85 -11.62 10.78 10.12
CA VAL A 85 -11.29 9.74 9.13
C VAL A 85 -9.98 9.05 9.49
N CYS A 86 -10.04 7.75 9.80
CA CYS A 86 -8.87 6.91 10.03
C CYS A 86 -8.64 5.99 8.82
N VAL A 87 -7.44 6.03 8.24
CA VAL A 87 -7.12 5.30 7.01
C VAL A 87 -5.88 4.42 7.19
N ARG A 88 -5.96 3.21 6.66
CA ARG A 88 -4.82 2.36 6.35
C ARG A 88 -4.85 1.96 4.89
N VAL A 89 -3.73 2.15 4.21
CA VAL A 89 -3.47 1.55 2.91
C VAL A 89 -2.47 0.41 3.09
N HIS A 90 -2.95 -0.81 2.89
CA HIS A 90 -2.21 -2.04 3.10
C HIS A 90 -1.89 -2.70 1.76
N ASP A 91 -0.62 -3.07 1.57
CA ASP A 91 -0.21 -3.90 0.44
C ASP A 91 -0.20 -5.35 0.94
N GLU A 92 -0.86 -6.23 0.19
CA GLU A 92 -0.99 -7.67 0.48
C GLU A 92 0.35 -8.31 0.85
N CYS A 93 0.33 -9.10 1.92
CA CYS A 93 1.46 -9.84 2.42
C CYS A 93 1.00 -11.20 2.94
N ILE A 94 0.66 -12.13 2.06
CA ILE A 94 0.15 -13.49 2.34
C ILE A 94 0.97 -14.19 3.43
N GLY A 95 2.30 -14.15 3.31
CA GLY A 95 3.22 -14.71 4.30
C GLY A 95 2.97 -14.24 5.74
N SER A 96 2.65 -12.97 5.96
CA SER A 96 2.38 -12.44 7.30
C SER A 96 0.89 -12.43 7.60
N ASP A 97 0.07 -11.93 6.68
CA ASP A 97 -1.37 -11.68 6.85
C ASP A 97 -2.17 -12.98 6.99
N VAL A 98 -1.81 -14.02 6.24
CA VAL A 98 -2.51 -15.32 6.23
C VAL A 98 -1.72 -16.37 7.01
N PHE A 99 -0.44 -16.53 6.72
CA PHE A 99 0.39 -17.57 7.36
C PHE A 99 1.00 -17.15 8.70
N GLY A 100 0.80 -15.91 9.13
CA GLY A 100 1.22 -15.46 10.46
C GLY A 100 2.72 -15.27 10.64
N SER A 101 3.51 -15.18 9.56
CA SER A 101 4.95 -14.94 9.65
C SER A 101 5.27 -13.67 10.43
N ASP A 102 6.21 -13.79 11.36
CA ASP A 102 6.73 -12.71 12.20
C ASP A 102 8.03 -12.09 11.64
N ILE A 103 8.40 -12.42 10.39
CA ILE A 103 9.61 -11.89 9.71
C ILE A 103 9.40 -10.43 9.26
N CYS A 104 8.16 -9.98 9.14
CA CYS A 104 7.84 -8.61 8.75
C CYS A 104 6.72 -8.00 9.59
N SER A 105 6.64 -6.67 9.56
CA SER A 105 5.66 -5.88 10.33
C SER A 105 4.31 -5.72 9.65
N CYS A 106 4.05 -6.38 8.51
CA CYS A 106 2.83 -6.23 7.72
C CYS A 106 1.55 -6.55 8.51
N ARG A 107 1.43 -7.77 9.06
CA ARG A 107 0.26 -8.17 9.86
C ARG A 107 0.11 -7.36 11.14
N PRO A 108 1.17 -7.09 11.94
CA PRO A 108 1.07 -6.19 13.09
C PRO A 108 0.46 -4.83 12.76
N TYR A 109 0.91 -4.19 11.67
CA TYR A 109 0.31 -2.94 11.20
C TYR A 109 -1.13 -3.10 10.73
N LEU A 110 -1.47 -4.20 10.05
CA LEU A 110 -2.84 -4.46 9.60
C LEU A 110 -3.80 -4.58 10.79
N ILE A 111 -3.44 -5.37 11.80
CA ILE A 111 -4.23 -5.57 13.01
C ILE A 111 -4.36 -4.27 13.80
N PHE A 112 -3.26 -3.55 13.99
CA PHE A 112 -3.26 -2.25 14.66
C PHE A 112 -4.17 -1.24 13.92
N ALA A 113 -4.04 -1.14 12.60
CA ALA A 113 -4.88 -0.27 11.80
C ALA A 113 -6.37 -0.64 11.83
N LEU A 114 -6.70 -1.93 11.82
CA LEU A 114 -8.09 -2.39 11.96
C LEU A 114 -8.68 -1.94 13.30
N ARG A 115 -7.89 -2.05 14.38
CA ARG A 115 -8.28 -1.56 15.70
C ARG A 115 -8.52 -0.04 15.69
N GLU A 116 -7.56 0.76 15.20
CA GLU A 116 -7.71 2.22 15.13
C GLU A 116 -8.91 2.63 14.26
N ALA A 117 -9.16 1.93 13.16
CA ALA A 117 -10.29 2.17 12.28
C ALA A 117 -11.64 1.87 12.97
N VAL A 118 -11.71 0.78 13.74
CA VAL A 118 -12.90 0.44 14.53
C VAL A 118 -13.12 1.45 15.66
N GLU A 119 -12.07 1.81 16.40
CA GLU A 119 -12.16 2.80 17.48
C GLU A 119 -12.58 4.18 16.94
N CYS A 120 -12.09 4.58 15.76
CA CYS A 120 -12.54 5.79 15.06
C CYS A 120 -14.04 5.73 14.73
N ALA A 121 -14.51 4.61 14.20
CA ALA A 121 -15.92 4.42 13.90
C ALA A 121 -16.81 4.48 15.16
N GLN A 122 -16.35 3.92 16.28
CA GLN A 122 -17.05 3.97 17.57
C GLN A 122 -17.18 5.40 18.13
N ARG A 123 -16.27 6.31 17.78
CA ARG A 123 -16.35 7.75 18.11
C ARG A 123 -17.27 8.54 17.17
N GLY A 124 -17.95 7.87 16.25
CA GLY A 124 -18.82 8.49 15.25
C GLY A 124 -18.12 8.93 13.97
N GLY A 125 -16.81 8.66 13.85
CA GLY A 125 -16.01 8.84 12.65
C GLY A 125 -16.19 7.69 11.64
N VAL A 126 -15.25 7.58 10.70
CA VAL A 126 -15.20 6.48 9.72
C VAL A 126 -13.79 5.90 9.64
N GLY A 127 -13.70 4.61 9.89
CA GLY A 127 -12.50 3.82 9.66
C GLY A 127 -12.46 3.26 8.25
N VAL A 128 -11.32 3.31 7.58
CA VAL A 128 -11.13 2.80 6.21
C VAL A 128 -9.83 2.01 6.13
N VAL A 129 -9.93 0.76 5.71
CA VAL A 129 -8.77 -0.10 5.41
C VAL A 129 -8.85 -0.54 3.96
N ILE A 130 -7.86 -0.13 3.17
CA ILE A 130 -7.74 -0.52 1.77
C ILE A 130 -6.68 -1.60 1.65
N TYR A 131 -7.08 -2.76 1.14
CA TYR A 131 -6.21 -3.91 0.90
C TYR A 131 -5.91 -4.03 -0.60
N PHE A 132 -4.70 -3.64 -0.99
CA PHE A 132 -4.21 -3.74 -2.35
C PHE A 132 -3.59 -5.12 -2.58
N ARG A 133 -3.98 -5.78 -3.67
CA ARG A 133 -3.41 -7.08 -4.06
C ARG A 133 -2.07 -6.91 -4.77
N LYS A 134 -1.07 -6.43 -4.01
CA LYS A 134 0.30 -6.11 -4.45
C LYS A 134 1.33 -6.89 -3.62
N GLU A 135 1.32 -8.21 -3.74
CA GLU A 135 2.23 -9.08 -2.99
C GLU A 135 3.71 -8.80 -3.29
N GLY A 136 4.56 -8.87 -2.26
CA GLY A 136 6.01 -8.86 -2.40
C GLY A 136 6.57 -7.61 -3.10
N ARG A 137 5.99 -6.43 -2.84
CA ARG A 137 6.32 -5.18 -3.57
C ARG A 137 6.08 -5.28 -5.09
N SER A 138 5.02 -5.97 -5.46
CA SER A 138 4.70 -6.33 -6.86
C SER A 138 5.69 -7.28 -7.52
N LEU A 139 6.63 -7.89 -6.78
CA LEU A 139 7.52 -8.95 -7.28
C LEU A 139 6.92 -10.36 -7.13
N GLY A 140 5.80 -10.46 -6.42
CA GLY A 140 5.10 -11.72 -6.20
C GLY A 140 5.67 -12.55 -5.05
N GLU A 141 4.89 -13.57 -4.66
CA GLU A 141 5.12 -14.37 -3.45
C GLU A 141 6.39 -15.25 -3.56
N VAL A 142 6.65 -15.82 -4.74
CA VAL A 142 7.79 -16.72 -4.98
C VAL A 142 9.12 -15.99 -4.76
N ILE A 143 9.25 -14.78 -5.29
CA ILE A 143 10.45 -13.95 -5.12
C ILE A 143 10.66 -13.62 -3.65
N LYS A 144 9.59 -13.25 -2.95
CA LYS A 144 9.63 -12.95 -1.52
C LYS A 144 10.11 -14.15 -0.69
N PHE A 145 9.61 -15.37 -0.96
CA PHE A 145 10.10 -16.55 -0.25
C PHE A 145 11.56 -16.87 -0.55
N ARG A 146 12.02 -16.65 -1.78
CA ARG A 146 13.46 -16.79 -2.11
C ARG A 146 14.31 -15.80 -1.32
N VAL A 147 13.87 -14.54 -1.20
CA VAL A 147 14.54 -13.52 -0.37
C VAL A 147 14.51 -13.92 1.10
N TYR A 148 13.40 -14.42 1.63
CA TYR A 148 13.31 -14.86 3.03
C TYR A 148 14.20 -16.05 3.31
N ASN A 149 14.25 -17.04 2.42
CA ASN A 149 15.16 -18.16 2.54
C ASN A 149 16.62 -17.71 2.51
N ALA A 150 16.97 -16.75 1.63
CA ALA A 150 18.31 -16.18 1.59
C ALA A 150 18.67 -15.43 2.88
N ARG A 151 17.69 -14.72 3.49
CA ARG A 151 17.91 -14.00 4.75
C ARG A 151 18.07 -14.95 5.95
N VAL A 152 17.13 -15.87 6.14
CA VAL A 152 17.02 -16.66 7.37
C VAL A 152 17.92 -17.90 7.34
N ASN A 153 18.13 -18.51 6.17
CA ASN A 153 18.81 -19.80 6.06
C ASN A 153 20.22 -19.72 5.45
N GLN A 154 20.75 -18.51 5.19
CA GLN A 154 22.15 -18.32 4.80
C GLN A 154 22.93 -17.63 5.90
N ASP A 155 24.14 -18.13 6.16
CA ASP A 155 25.04 -17.56 7.17
C ASP A 155 25.31 -16.06 6.88
N GLY A 156 24.95 -15.21 7.83
CA GLY A 156 25.13 -13.75 7.73
C GLY A 156 24.10 -13.01 6.87
N GLY A 157 23.03 -13.68 6.41
CA GLY A 157 22.00 -13.09 5.53
C GLY A 157 20.99 -12.17 6.23
N ASP A 158 20.72 -12.35 7.52
CA ASP A 158 19.72 -11.54 8.25
C ASP A 158 20.34 -10.28 8.87
N ARG A 159 20.80 -9.36 8.00
CA ARG A 159 21.34 -8.05 8.39
C ARG A 159 20.62 -6.93 7.63
N PRO A 160 20.35 -5.77 8.25
CA PRO A 160 19.63 -4.67 7.59
C PRO A 160 20.28 -4.21 6.28
N GLU A 161 21.61 -4.21 6.22
CA GLU A 161 22.39 -3.78 5.06
C GLU A 161 22.20 -4.71 3.86
N MET A 162 21.96 -5.99 4.12
CA MET A 162 21.79 -7.04 3.11
C MET A 162 20.35 -7.17 2.61
N TYR A 163 19.38 -6.54 3.28
CA TYR A 163 17.95 -6.68 2.98
C TYR A 163 17.60 -6.33 1.52
N PHE A 164 18.07 -5.18 1.04
CA PHE A 164 17.83 -4.76 -0.34
C PHE A 164 18.79 -5.43 -1.33
N HIS A 165 20.00 -5.79 -0.89
CA HIS A 165 20.96 -6.51 -1.72
C HIS A 165 20.44 -7.90 -2.11
N HIS A 166 19.85 -8.67 -1.17
CA HIS A 166 19.23 -9.96 -1.51
C HIS A 166 18.04 -9.80 -2.45
N THR A 167 17.24 -8.75 -2.26
CA THR A 167 16.11 -8.46 -3.15
C THR A 167 16.61 -8.16 -4.57
N GLU A 168 17.61 -7.29 -4.70
CA GLU A 168 18.23 -6.93 -5.98
C GLU A 168 18.93 -8.11 -6.65
N ALA A 169 19.67 -8.92 -5.88
CA ALA A 169 20.36 -10.11 -6.40
C ALA A 169 19.39 -11.19 -6.92
N ILE A 170 18.19 -11.29 -6.34
CA ILE A 170 17.19 -12.31 -6.71
C ILE A 170 16.22 -11.79 -7.77
N ALA A 171 15.78 -10.55 -7.66
CA ALA A 171 14.73 -9.97 -8.50
C ALA A 171 15.25 -9.02 -9.59
N GLY A 172 16.52 -8.64 -9.55
CA GLY A 172 17.14 -7.66 -10.46
C GLY A 172 16.72 -6.21 -10.21
N ILE A 173 15.74 -5.96 -9.34
CA ILE A 173 15.24 -4.64 -8.95
C ILE A 173 14.88 -4.64 -7.45
N ARG A 174 14.97 -3.46 -6.82
CA ARG A 174 14.70 -3.31 -5.38
C ARG A 174 13.22 -3.18 -5.04
N ASP A 175 12.45 -2.55 -5.93
CA ASP A 175 11.03 -2.28 -5.74
C ASP A 175 10.33 -2.11 -7.08
N ALA A 176 9.19 -2.77 -7.28
CA ALA A 176 8.34 -2.64 -8.47
C ALA A 176 6.99 -1.96 -8.14
N ARG A 177 6.83 -1.40 -6.93
CA ARG A 177 5.57 -0.79 -6.51
C ARG A 177 5.35 0.51 -7.25
N PHE A 178 4.23 0.57 -7.95
CA PHE A 178 3.66 1.80 -8.46
C PHE A 178 2.63 2.33 -7.46
N GLN A 179 3.01 3.29 -6.63
CA GLN A 179 2.13 3.90 -5.61
C GLN A 179 1.32 5.09 -6.15
N THR A 180 1.66 5.63 -7.32
CA THR A 180 1.00 6.81 -7.89
C THR A 180 -0.51 6.64 -8.11
N MET A 181 -0.98 5.41 -8.32
CA MET A 181 -2.42 5.07 -8.45
C MET A 181 -3.11 4.74 -7.13
N MET A 182 -2.35 4.55 -6.05
CA MET A 182 -2.90 4.16 -4.75
C MET A 182 -3.95 5.15 -4.19
N PRO A 183 -3.80 6.48 -4.35
CA PRO A 183 -4.78 7.45 -3.90
C PRO A 183 -6.12 7.42 -4.66
N ASP A 184 -6.22 6.72 -5.79
CA ASP A 184 -7.43 6.74 -6.64
C ASP A 184 -8.66 6.22 -5.90
N ALA A 185 -8.48 5.18 -5.08
CA ALA A 185 -9.56 4.64 -4.26
C ALA A 185 -10.02 5.64 -3.19
N LEU A 186 -9.09 6.38 -2.59
CA LEU A 186 -9.40 7.41 -1.59
C LEU A 186 -10.16 8.57 -2.22
N ASN A 187 -9.70 9.04 -3.38
CA ASN A 187 -10.36 10.10 -4.15
C ASN A 187 -11.74 9.67 -4.65
N TRP A 188 -11.90 8.43 -5.10
CA TRP A 188 -13.19 7.87 -5.52
C TRP A 188 -14.21 7.82 -4.38
N MET A 189 -13.77 7.49 -3.16
CA MET A 189 -14.61 7.58 -1.95
C MET A 189 -14.93 9.03 -1.53
N GLY A 190 -14.28 10.03 -2.14
CA GLY A 190 -14.46 11.44 -1.83
C GLY A 190 -13.67 11.91 -0.61
N ILE A 191 -12.66 11.16 -0.17
CA ILE A 191 -11.82 11.52 0.97
C ILE A 191 -10.90 12.67 0.58
N ARG A 192 -10.97 13.78 1.31
CA ARG A 192 -10.10 14.96 1.14
C ARG A 192 -9.19 15.23 2.33
N ARG A 193 -9.54 14.68 3.50
CA ARG A 193 -8.75 14.74 4.73
C ARG A 193 -8.68 13.36 5.36
N ILE A 194 -7.51 13.02 5.88
CA ILE A 194 -7.26 11.87 6.74
C ILE A 194 -6.75 12.39 8.07
N ASP A 195 -7.49 12.12 9.14
CA ASP A 195 -7.11 12.51 10.50
C ASP A 195 -6.00 11.61 11.03
N LEU A 196 -6.17 10.30 10.83
CA LEU A 196 -5.22 9.28 11.29
C LEU A 196 -4.81 8.40 10.11
N LEU A 197 -3.59 8.59 9.61
CA LEU A 197 -2.99 7.69 8.62
C LEU A 197 -2.15 6.65 9.36
N CYS A 198 -2.62 5.41 9.44
CA CYS A 198 -1.90 4.30 10.09
C CYS A 198 -0.76 3.78 9.19
N SER A 199 0.20 4.64 8.87
CA SER A 199 1.35 4.31 8.04
C SER A 199 2.50 5.29 8.22
N MET A 200 3.70 4.73 8.30
CA MET A 200 4.96 5.45 8.34
C MET A 200 5.77 5.34 7.04
N SER A 201 5.16 4.82 5.98
CA SER A 201 5.81 4.78 4.65
C SER A 201 5.78 6.17 4.01
N ASN A 202 6.95 6.70 3.66
CA ASN A 202 7.07 8.02 3.01
C ASN A 202 6.45 8.00 1.61
N GLU A 203 6.69 6.96 0.81
CA GLU A 203 6.05 6.78 -0.50
C GLU A 203 4.52 6.83 -0.43
N LYS A 204 3.92 6.18 0.58
CA LYS A 204 2.46 6.19 0.75
C LYS A 204 1.97 7.58 1.14
N TYR A 205 2.67 8.23 2.05
CA TYR A 205 2.36 9.58 2.49
C TYR A 205 2.43 10.57 1.31
N GLU A 206 3.54 10.60 0.60
CA GLU A 206 3.78 11.48 -0.55
C GLU A 206 2.78 11.24 -1.67
N ALA A 207 2.45 9.99 -1.99
CA ALA A 207 1.43 9.67 -2.98
C ALA A 207 0.06 10.23 -2.58
N ILE A 208 -0.35 10.04 -1.31
CA ILE A 208 -1.63 10.52 -0.78
C ILE A 208 -1.67 12.06 -0.79
N THR A 209 -0.64 12.73 -0.26
CA THR A 209 -0.59 14.19 -0.20
C THR A 209 -0.44 14.81 -1.58
N GLY A 210 0.34 14.20 -2.47
CA GLY A 210 0.50 14.61 -3.86
C GLY A 210 -0.79 14.50 -4.68
N ALA A 211 -1.70 13.60 -4.28
CA ALA A 211 -3.05 13.50 -4.85
C ALA A 211 -4.04 14.53 -4.27
N GLY A 212 -3.57 15.47 -3.43
CA GLY A 212 -4.37 16.54 -2.85
C GLY A 212 -5.16 16.15 -1.59
N ILE A 213 -4.81 15.05 -0.93
CA ILE A 213 -5.47 14.61 0.31
C ILE A 213 -4.63 15.09 1.50
N ARG A 214 -5.24 15.87 2.40
CA ARG A 214 -4.57 16.38 3.60
C ARG A 214 -4.45 15.29 4.65
N VAL A 215 -3.24 15.03 5.16
CA VAL A 215 -3.00 14.11 6.28
C VAL A 215 -2.70 14.93 7.53
N VAL A 216 -3.50 14.76 8.60
CA VAL A 216 -3.34 15.50 9.86
C VAL A 216 -2.28 14.84 10.74
N LYS A 217 -2.39 13.51 10.95
CA LYS A 217 -1.46 12.76 11.77
C LYS A 217 -1.12 11.41 11.14
N ARG A 218 0.16 11.06 11.13
CA ARG A 218 0.63 9.69 10.86
C ARG A 218 0.71 8.93 12.18
N VAL A 219 0.18 7.72 12.21
CA VAL A 219 0.16 6.85 13.39
C VAL A 219 1.12 5.69 13.14
N ASP A 220 2.14 5.60 13.99
CA ASP A 220 3.13 4.53 13.95
C ASP A 220 2.62 3.28 14.68
N LEU A 221 3.26 2.14 14.40
CA LEU A 221 3.03 0.89 15.10
C LEU A 221 3.58 1.01 16.53
N PRO A 222 2.77 0.76 17.57
CA PRO A 222 3.28 0.79 18.94
C PRO A 222 4.33 -0.31 19.16
N ASP A 223 5.34 -0.03 19.99
CA ASP A 223 6.45 -0.96 20.27
C ASP A 223 5.98 -2.33 20.79
N THR A 224 4.81 -2.38 21.43
CA THR A 224 4.16 -3.63 21.89
C THR A 224 3.79 -4.59 20.77
N TYR A 225 3.67 -4.11 19.53
CA TYR A 225 3.37 -4.91 18.34
C TYR A 225 4.63 -5.30 17.56
N VAL A 226 5.80 -4.76 17.92
CA VAL A 226 7.07 -4.99 17.24
C VAL A 226 7.79 -6.16 17.91
N LYS A 227 7.94 -7.28 17.19
CA LYS A 227 8.76 -8.41 17.63
C LYS A 227 10.22 -8.22 17.23
N ASP A 228 11.15 -8.86 17.93
CA ASP A 228 12.58 -8.73 17.66
C ASP A 228 12.97 -9.13 16.23
N SER A 229 12.33 -10.16 15.68
CA SER A 229 12.51 -10.61 14.30
C SER A 229 12.11 -9.58 13.24
N MET A 230 11.32 -8.56 13.62
CA MET A 230 10.86 -7.50 12.72
C MET A 230 11.81 -6.31 12.68
N LYS A 231 12.68 -6.14 13.70
CA LYS A 231 13.58 -4.99 13.83
C LYS A 231 14.51 -4.88 12.63
N VAL A 232 15.05 -6.00 12.14
CA VAL A 232 15.92 -6.03 10.95
C VAL A 232 15.24 -5.41 9.73
N GLU A 233 13.95 -5.69 9.51
CA GLU A 233 13.19 -5.09 8.41
C GLU A 233 12.91 -3.59 8.64
N LEU A 234 12.49 -3.23 9.85
CA LEU A 234 12.17 -1.84 10.19
C LEU A 234 13.41 -0.95 10.10
N ASP A 235 14.52 -1.38 10.67
CA ASP A 235 15.81 -0.68 10.64
C ASP A 235 16.31 -0.51 9.20
N ALA A 236 16.18 -1.55 8.36
CA ALA A 236 16.53 -1.45 6.94
C ALA A 236 15.69 -0.42 6.18
N LYS A 237 14.39 -0.34 6.50
CA LYS A 237 13.47 0.62 5.88
C LYS A 237 13.74 2.06 6.33
N ILE A 238 14.08 2.26 7.61
CA ILE A 238 14.47 3.56 8.16
C ILE A 238 15.78 4.01 7.53
N ALA A 239 16.81 3.16 7.53
CA ALA A 239 18.12 3.46 6.95
C ALA A 239 18.06 3.80 5.44
N SER A 240 17.06 3.26 4.74
CA SER A 240 16.85 3.49 3.31
C SER A 240 15.83 4.61 3.00
N GLY A 241 15.33 5.34 4.01
CA GLY A 241 14.40 6.45 3.84
C GLY A 241 12.96 6.08 3.45
N TYR A 242 12.63 4.78 3.39
CA TYR A 242 11.26 4.31 3.11
C TYR A 242 10.31 4.53 4.29
N HIS A 243 10.86 4.78 5.47
CA HIS A 243 10.15 4.99 6.72
C HIS A 243 10.63 6.31 7.35
N SER A 244 9.70 7.17 7.78
CA SER A 244 10.08 8.42 8.47
C SER A 244 10.64 8.11 9.85
N ASP A 245 11.73 8.78 10.22
CA ASP A 245 12.38 8.60 11.52
C ASP A 245 11.53 9.26 12.63
N ARG A 246 11.56 8.70 13.86
CA ARG A 246 10.80 9.26 15.01
C ARG A 246 11.22 10.70 15.32
N ALA A 247 12.50 11.03 15.12
CA ALA A 247 13.03 12.39 15.33
C ALA A 247 12.48 13.41 14.32
N GLU A 248 12.20 12.99 13.08
CA GLU A 248 11.64 13.83 12.03
C GLU A 248 10.18 14.24 12.36
N GLN A 249 9.47 13.40 13.13
CA GLN A 249 8.09 13.66 13.56
C GLN A 249 7.98 14.79 14.59
N GLU A 250 8.88 14.86 15.57
CA GLU A 250 8.88 15.95 16.57
C GLU A 250 9.12 17.30 15.90
N GLN A 251 9.95 17.31 14.84
CA GLN A 251 10.22 18.49 14.03
C GLN A 251 9.03 18.91 13.17
N LEU A 252 8.33 17.96 12.54
CA LEU A 252 7.12 18.22 11.74
C LEU A 252 5.91 18.66 12.59
N LEU A 253 5.73 18.08 13.79
CA LEU A 253 4.73 18.52 14.76
C LEU A 253 5.03 19.93 15.27
N GLY A 254 6.30 20.23 15.59
CA GLY A 254 6.74 21.59 15.95
C GLY A 254 6.57 22.60 14.80
N ALA A 255 6.85 22.18 13.56
CA ALA A 255 6.70 23.00 12.37
C ALA A 255 5.23 23.30 12.03
N ALA A 256 4.32 22.33 12.18
CA ALA A 256 2.88 22.50 11.93
C ALA A 256 2.22 23.53 12.86
N VAL A 257 2.72 23.67 14.11
CA VAL A 257 2.29 24.71 15.05
C VAL A 257 2.82 26.09 14.63
N SER A 258 3.98 26.14 13.97
CA SER A 258 4.61 27.39 13.51
C SER A 258 4.16 27.86 12.12
N SER A 259 3.60 26.98 11.30
CA SER A 259 3.36 27.19 9.86
C SER A 259 1.99 27.78 9.51
N VAL A 260 1.11 28.01 10.49
CA VAL A 260 -0.10 28.85 10.32
C VAL A 260 0.27 30.28 9.86
N GLY A 261 1.53 30.69 10.00
CA GLY A 261 2.00 32.04 9.71
C GLY A 261 2.63 32.31 8.33
N ARG A 262 2.99 31.33 7.49
CA ARG A 262 3.80 31.63 6.26
C ARG A 262 3.53 30.68 5.09
N LEU A 263 2.52 31.01 4.28
CA LEU A 263 2.36 30.52 2.90
C LEU A 263 2.96 31.57 1.94
N ALA A 264 4.15 31.32 1.40
CA ALA A 264 4.57 31.89 0.11
C ALA A 264 5.82 31.17 -0.42
N SER A 265 5.67 30.63 -1.63
CA SER A 265 6.69 30.32 -2.66
C SER A 265 7.79 29.31 -2.33
N LEU A 266 7.89 28.23 -3.12
CA LEU A 266 9.13 27.75 -3.75
C LEU A 266 8.82 26.73 -4.88
N PRO A 267 9.67 26.63 -5.92
CA PRO A 267 9.36 26.05 -7.24
C PRO A 267 9.76 24.57 -7.41
N MET A 268 9.20 24.01 -8.47
CA MET A 268 9.33 22.64 -8.98
C MET A 268 10.72 22.36 -9.56
N LEU A 269 11.36 21.25 -9.17
CA LEU A 269 12.55 20.69 -9.82
C LEU A 269 12.27 19.25 -10.25
N ALA A 270 12.37 19.04 -11.56
CA ALA A 270 12.28 17.75 -12.23
C ALA A 270 13.67 17.12 -12.33
N VAL A 271 13.77 15.80 -12.08
CA VAL A 271 14.91 14.99 -12.50
C VAL A 271 14.38 13.64 -13.00
N GLY A 272 14.68 13.31 -14.25
CA GLY A 272 14.35 12.02 -14.87
C GLY A 272 15.55 11.09 -14.99
N GLY A 273 15.27 9.82 -15.35
CA GLY A 273 16.23 8.92 -16.01
C GLY A 273 16.24 7.46 -15.54
N TYR A 274 16.21 6.55 -16.53
CA TYR A 274 16.64 5.12 -16.55
C TYR A 274 15.68 4.05 -15.98
N ALA A 275 15.59 2.79 -16.45
CA ALA A 275 15.95 2.08 -17.68
C ALA A 275 15.25 0.67 -17.65
N TYR A 276 15.00 0.07 -18.82
CA TYR A 276 14.20 -1.17 -19.04
C TYR A 276 14.98 -2.50 -18.91
N LEU A 277 14.38 -3.55 -18.33
CA LEU A 277 14.63 -5.00 -18.60
C LEU A 277 13.41 -5.86 -18.14
N LYS A 278 12.56 -6.47 -19.00
CA LYS A 278 12.58 -7.86 -19.59
C LYS A 278 12.63 -8.98 -18.51
N TRP A 279 11.60 -9.78 -18.17
CA TRP A 279 10.84 -10.85 -18.90
C TRP A 279 9.68 -11.37 -17.98
N SER A 280 8.44 -11.56 -18.44
CA SER A 280 7.72 -12.78 -18.95
C SER A 280 6.82 -13.52 -17.94
N ALA A 281 5.64 -13.87 -18.43
CA ALA A 281 4.43 -14.32 -17.72
C ALA A 281 4.36 -15.82 -17.36
N GLN A 282 3.30 -16.14 -16.59
CA GLN A 282 2.63 -17.44 -16.29
C GLN A 282 2.75 -17.84 -14.80
N ALA A 283 1.78 -18.43 -14.10
CA ALA A 283 0.35 -18.73 -14.28
C ALA A 283 -0.18 -19.07 -12.85
N ILE A 284 -1.30 -18.53 -12.37
CA ILE A 284 -2.65 -19.15 -12.30
C ILE A 284 -2.62 -20.68 -12.10
N PHE A 285 -2.78 -21.14 -10.86
CA PHE A 285 -3.62 -22.28 -10.45
C PHE A 285 -3.72 -22.32 -8.90
N PHE A 286 -4.78 -22.95 -8.37
CA PHE A 286 -5.12 -23.16 -6.94
C PHE A 286 -6.13 -22.20 -6.29
N LEU A 287 -7.37 -22.30 -6.75
CA LEU A 287 -8.58 -22.03 -5.94
C LEU A 287 -9.57 -23.21 -6.08
N SER A 288 -9.09 -24.43 -5.81
CA SER A 288 -9.91 -25.65 -5.72
C SER A 288 -9.53 -26.56 -4.53
N ILE A 289 -8.63 -26.15 -3.65
CA ILE A 289 -8.29 -26.91 -2.41
C ILE A 289 -8.67 -26.08 -1.17
N LEU A 290 -9.90 -25.56 -1.14
CA LEU A 290 -10.51 -25.06 0.11
C LEU A 290 -11.90 -25.67 0.37
N GLU A 291 -12.33 -26.65 -0.43
CA GLU A 291 -13.59 -27.38 -0.20
C GLU A 291 -13.41 -28.84 0.24
N GLN A 292 -12.18 -29.33 0.45
CA GLN A 292 -11.98 -30.62 1.12
C GLN A 292 -11.02 -30.45 2.28
N GLY A 293 -11.61 -30.57 3.46
CA GLY A 293 -11.05 -30.08 4.71
C GLY A 293 -9.85 -30.86 5.23
N LEU A 294 -9.13 -30.19 6.10
CA LEU A 294 -8.30 -30.80 7.13
C LEU A 294 -8.44 -29.92 8.39
N TYR A 295 -9.57 -30.10 9.09
CA TYR A 295 -9.56 -30.04 10.54
C TYR A 295 -9.07 -31.40 11.02
N LYS A 296 -7.84 -31.43 11.54
CA LYS A 296 -7.38 -32.32 12.61
C LYS A 296 -6.02 -31.85 13.09
#